data_AF-A0A4Y2THF9-F1
#
_entry.id   AF-A0A4Y2THF9-F1
#
_cell.length_a   1.000
_cell.length_b   1.000
_cell.length_c   1.000
_cell.angle_alpha   90.00
_cell.angle_beta   90.00
_cell.angle_gamma   90.00
#
_symmetry.space_group_name_H-M   'P 1'
#
loop_
_entity.id
_entity.type
_entity.pdbx_description
1 polymer ?
#
loop_
_entity_poly.entity_id
_entity_poly.type
_entity_poly.pdbx_seq_one_letter_code
_entity_poly.pdbx_strand_id
1 'polypeptide(L)'
;MKAIPRLLFVNKVGKLLEQTLEYSLFHKEAWKNATSFSWKSFNDTLLRRWFKSLSVLGTAALPEDKLNEFNRLKAEMKNTYSTAKVCPYVSSEASANSVQNPKDCKLSLEPETKFRYAKLTPLNGSLQS
;
A
#
# COMPACT_ATOMS: atom_id res chain seq x y z
N MET A 1 -25.17 18.94 1.59
CA MET A 1 -24.25 18.48 2.66
C MET A 1 -23.63 17.13 2.29
N LYS A 2 -22.47 17.11 1.60
CA LYS A 2 -21.66 15.89 1.34
C LYS A 2 -20.16 16.26 1.42
N ALA A 3 -19.70 16.66 2.60
CA ALA A 3 -18.29 16.99 2.87
C ALA A 3 -17.60 16.02 3.86
N ILE A 4 -18.38 15.12 4.47
CA ILE A 4 -17.98 14.30 5.62
C ILE A 4 -16.92 13.22 5.29
N PRO A 5 -16.92 12.54 4.12
CA PRO A 5 -15.94 11.47 3.86
C PRO A 5 -14.50 11.98 3.68
N ARG A 6 -14.33 13.16 3.07
CA ARG A 6 -13.00 13.72 2.77
C ARG A 6 -12.29 14.21 4.04
N LEU A 7 -13.02 14.80 4.98
CA LEU A 7 -12.47 15.27 6.26
C LEU A 7 -11.98 14.10 7.14
N LEU A 8 -12.76 13.02 7.23
CA LEU A 8 -12.38 11.82 7.99
C LEU A 8 -11.12 11.15 7.42
N PHE A 9 -10.96 11.15 6.10
CA PHE A 9 -9.75 10.64 5.44
C PHE A 9 -8.52 11.53 5.74
N VAL A 10 -8.65 12.85 5.64
CA VAL A 10 -7.56 13.80 5.96
C VAL A 10 -7.09 13.62 7.41
N ASN A 11 -8.02 13.49 8.37
CA ASN A 11 -7.69 13.27 9.78
C ASN A 11 -6.99 11.91 10.01
N LYS A 12 -7.44 10.85 9.33
CA LYS A 12 -6.82 9.52 9.44
C LYS A 12 -5.43 9.48 8.83
N VAL A 13 -5.23 10.15 7.69
CA VAL A 13 -3.90 10.28 7.06
C VAL A 13 -2.97 11.08 7.95
N GLY A 14 -3.41 12.21 8.53
CA GLY A 14 -2.61 13.00 9.46
C GLY A 14 -2.07 12.16 10.63
N LYS A 15 -2.96 11.42 11.32
CA LYS A 15 -2.55 10.52 12.42
C LYS A 15 -1.58 9.43 11.96
N LEU A 16 -1.77 8.85 10.77
CA LEU A 16 -0.87 7.83 10.22
C LEU A 16 0.53 8.40 9.94
N LEU A 17 0.61 9.62 9.40
CA LEU A 17 1.89 10.27 9.10
C LEU A 17 2.69 10.52 10.37
N GLU A 18 2.05 11.04 11.41
CA GLU A 18 2.67 11.26 12.73
C GLU A 18 3.21 9.96 13.33
N GLN A 19 2.40 8.89 13.35
CA GLN A 19 2.83 7.58 13.83
C GLN A 19 4.01 7.00 13.02
N THR A 20 4.03 7.24 11.71
CA THR A 20 5.12 6.77 10.84
C THR A 20 6.41 7.56 11.08
N LEU A 21 6.30 8.85 11.39
CA LEU A 21 7.43 9.70 11.74
C LEU A 21 8.05 9.25 13.06
N GLU A 22 7.25 9.12 14.11
CA GLU A 22 7.68 8.63 15.44
C GLU A 22 8.41 7.28 15.32
N TYR A 23 7.83 6.33 14.60
CA TYR A 23 8.45 5.04 14.35
C TYR A 23 9.79 5.15 13.61
N SER A 24 9.89 6.07 12.64
CA SER A 24 11.12 6.25 11.86
C SER A 24 12.24 6.86 12.70
N LEU A 25 11.92 7.79 13.61
CA LEU A 25 12.87 8.36 14.56
C LEU A 25 13.41 7.29 15.51
N PHE A 26 12.51 6.50 16.11
CA PHE A 26 12.89 5.37 16.95
C PHE A 26 13.76 4.36 16.19
N HIS A 27 13.38 3.99 14.97
CA HIS A 27 14.14 3.04 14.16
C HIS A 27 15.54 3.56 13.82
N LYS A 28 15.68 4.86 13.57
CA LYS A 28 16.98 5.52 13.32
C LYS A 28 17.88 5.52 14.55
N GLU A 29 17.32 5.74 15.73
CA GLU A 29 18.07 5.64 16.98
C GLU A 29 18.50 4.20 17.26
N ALA A 30 17.59 3.22 17.12
CA ALA A 30 17.90 1.81 17.27
C ALA A 30 18.99 1.35 16.29
N TRP A 31 18.94 1.81 15.05
CA TRP A 31 19.96 1.56 14.03
C TRP A 31 21.33 2.12 14.42
N LYS A 32 21.39 3.38 14.91
CA LYS A 32 22.65 3.99 15.38
C LYS A 32 23.27 3.16 16.52
N ASN A 33 22.45 2.72 17.46
CA ASN A 33 22.91 1.89 18.57
C ASN A 33 23.39 0.53 18.07
N ALA A 34 22.58 -0.19 17.28
CA ALA A 34 22.91 -1.52 16.77
C ALA A 34 24.17 -1.54 15.88
N THR A 35 24.38 -0.50 15.07
CA THR A 35 25.55 -0.39 14.18
C THR A 35 26.83 0.05 14.88
N SER A 36 26.75 0.55 16.11
CA SER A 36 27.93 0.88 16.92
C SER A 36 28.71 -0.35 17.39
N PHE A 37 28.05 -1.52 17.46
CA PHE A 37 28.67 -2.77 17.86
C PHE A 37 29.36 -3.47 16.68
N SER A 38 30.48 -4.16 16.95
CA SER A 38 31.11 -5.10 16.00
C SER A 38 30.31 -6.40 15.88
N TRP A 39 29.04 -6.32 15.51
CA TRP A 39 28.12 -7.46 15.54
C TRP A 39 28.46 -8.57 14.54
N LYS A 40 29.30 -8.27 13.54
CA LYS A 40 29.77 -9.27 12.57
C LYS A 40 30.72 -10.30 13.19
N SER A 41 31.41 -9.94 14.28
CA SER A 41 32.33 -10.84 14.99
C SER A 41 31.64 -11.66 16.10
N PHE A 42 30.32 -11.56 16.24
CA PHE A 42 29.59 -12.37 17.21
C PHE A 42 29.55 -13.85 16.80
N ASN A 43 29.90 -14.71 17.75
CA ASN A 43 29.86 -16.17 17.57
C ASN A 43 28.43 -16.69 17.42
N ASP A 44 27.48 -16.13 18.18
CA ASP A 44 26.07 -16.50 18.10
C ASP A 44 25.43 -16.06 16.78
N THR A 45 24.91 -17.04 16.04
CA THR A 45 24.25 -16.85 14.74
C THR A 45 22.91 -16.10 14.85
N LEU A 46 22.15 -16.31 15.92
CA LEU A 46 20.87 -15.63 16.15
C LEU A 46 21.11 -14.16 16.47
N LEU A 47 22.08 -13.88 17.34
CA LEU A 47 22.47 -12.52 17.68
C LEU A 47 22.94 -11.76 16.44
N ARG A 48 23.80 -12.36 15.62
CA ARG A 48 24.25 -11.78 14.35
C ARG A 48 23.09 -11.52 13.39
N ARG A 49 22.08 -12.40 13.34
CA ARG A 49 20.87 -12.21 12.52
C ARG A 49 20.03 -11.02 12.99
N TRP A 50 19.82 -10.88 14.30
CA TRP A 50 19.07 -9.74 14.86
C TRP A 50 19.77 -8.41 14.58
N PHE A 51 21.08 -8.33 14.84
CA PHE A 51 21.85 -7.12 14.53
C PHE A 51 21.90 -6.82 13.03
N LYS A 52 22.00 -7.84 12.18
CA LYS A 52 21.89 -7.66 10.73
C LYS A 52 20.55 -7.01 10.37
N SER A 53 19.44 -7.47 10.96
CA SER A 53 18.13 -6.87 10.72
C SER A 53 18.07 -5.40 11.18
N LEU A 54 18.57 -5.11 12.39
CA LEU A 54 18.58 -3.76 12.96
C LEU A 54 19.53 -2.81 12.21
N SER A 55 20.53 -3.34 11.49
CA SER A 55 21.45 -2.55 10.68
C SER A 55 20.86 -2.05 9.34
N VAL A 56 19.63 -2.44 9.01
CA VAL A 56 18.93 -2.01 7.79
C VAL A 56 17.95 -0.89 8.10
N LEU A 57 18.35 0.35 7.85
CA LEU A 57 17.56 1.54 8.22
C LEU A 57 16.31 1.77 7.33
N GLY A 58 16.36 1.35 6.06
CA GLY A 58 15.24 1.51 5.13
C GLY A 58 14.85 2.98 4.90
N THR A 59 13.54 3.27 4.90
CA THR A 59 13.00 4.62 4.63
C THR A 59 13.33 5.64 5.73
N ALA A 60 13.64 5.19 6.94
CA ALA A 60 14.06 6.06 8.05
C ALA A 60 15.43 6.72 7.82
N ALA A 61 16.13 6.33 6.74
CA ALA A 61 17.35 6.99 6.28
C ALA A 61 17.08 8.37 5.66
N LEU A 62 15.87 8.60 5.14
CA LEU A 62 15.48 9.87 4.52
C LEU A 62 15.46 11.02 5.56
N PRO A 63 15.73 12.26 5.13
CA PRO A 63 15.44 13.43 5.95
C PRO A 63 13.93 13.58 6.15
N GLU A 64 13.52 14.26 7.23
CA GLU A 64 12.12 14.36 7.68
C GLU A 64 11.18 14.87 6.58
N ASP A 65 11.56 15.93 5.87
CA ASP A 65 10.76 16.50 4.77
C ASP A 65 10.46 15.46 3.68
N LYS A 66 11.49 14.69 3.29
CA LYS A 66 11.36 13.64 2.27
C LYS A 66 10.62 12.41 2.77
N LEU A 67 10.76 12.09 4.05
CA LEU A 67 9.99 11.02 4.69
C LEU A 67 8.50 11.37 4.73
N ASN A 68 8.15 12.61 5.08
CA ASN A 68 6.79 13.11 5.08
C ASN A 68 6.18 13.10 3.67
N GLU A 69 6.93 13.59 2.67
CA GLU A 69 6.54 13.55 1.26
C GLU A 69 6.30 12.10 0.79
N PHE A 70 7.24 11.19 1.08
CA PHE A 70 7.16 9.78 0.73
C PHE A 70 5.93 9.10 1.34
N ASN A 71 5.67 9.31 2.63
CA ASN A 71 4.54 8.71 3.32
C ASN A 71 3.20 9.26 2.80
N ARG A 72 3.14 10.56 2.48
CA ARG A 72 1.97 11.17 1.86
C ARG A 72 1.67 10.56 0.49
N LEU A 73 2.68 10.45 -0.37
CA LEU A 73 2.55 9.84 -1.70
C LEU A 73 2.10 8.37 -1.60
N LYS A 74 2.69 7.60 -0.68
CA LYS A 74 2.30 6.21 -0.43
C LYS A 74 0.84 6.09 0.01
N ALA A 75 0.38 6.96 0.90
CA ALA A 75 -1.01 6.99 1.36
C ALA A 75 -1.97 7.37 0.23
N GLU A 76 -1.60 8.34 -0.60
CA GLU A 76 -2.37 8.77 -1.75
C GLU A 76 -2.50 7.66 -2.81
N MET A 77 -1.39 7.02 -3.17
CA MET A 77 -1.38 5.86 -4.07
C MET A 77 -2.28 4.74 -3.56
N LYS A 78 -2.17 4.41 -2.26
CA LYS A 78 -3.00 3.37 -1.63
C LYS A 78 -4.48 3.75 -1.69
N ASN A 79 -4.81 5.00 -1.40
CA ASN A 79 -6.18 5.48 -1.44
C ASN A 79 -6.75 5.42 -2.86
N THR A 80 -6.00 5.89 -3.85
CA THR A 80 -6.39 5.81 -5.27
C THR A 80 -6.65 4.37 -5.68
N TYR A 81 -5.73 3.45 -5.38
CA TYR A 81 -5.93 2.03 -5.69
C TYR A 81 -7.18 1.45 -4.99
N SER A 82 -7.36 1.73 -3.69
CA SER A 82 -8.48 1.15 -2.91
C SER A 82 -9.85 1.72 -3.23
N THR A 83 -9.93 2.92 -3.82
CA THR A 83 -11.18 3.62 -4.09
C THR A 83 -11.49 3.76 -5.58
N ALA A 84 -10.55 3.36 -6.44
CA ALA A 84 -10.73 3.37 -7.88
C ALA A 84 -11.94 2.53 -8.28
N LYS A 85 -12.72 3.09 -9.20
CA LYS A 85 -13.87 2.42 -9.82
C LYS A 85 -13.67 2.39 -11.31
N VAL A 86 -14.01 1.25 -11.90
CA VAL A 86 -13.92 1.00 -13.33
C VAL A 86 -15.35 0.91 -13.89
N CYS A 87 -15.53 1.44 -15.09
CA CYS A 87 -16.78 1.31 -15.83
C CYS A 87 -16.80 -0.03 -16.59
N PRO A 88 -17.95 -0.70 -16.71
CA PRO A 88 -18.08 -1.88 -17.55
C PRO A 88 -17.70 -1.59 -19.02
N TYR A 89 -17.10 -2.58 -19.69
CA TYR A 89 -16.83 -2.51 -21.13
C TYR A 89 -18.14 -2.62 -21.93
N VAL A 90 -18.33 -1.77 -22.94
CA VAL A 90 -19.51 -1.77 -23.80
C VAL A 90 -19.08 -2.14 -25.23
N SER A 91 -19.57 -3.28 -25.75
CA SER A 91 -19.23 -3.80 -27.07
C SER A 91 -20.25 -3.50 -28.17
N SER A 92 -21.39 -2.88 -27.85
CA SER A 92 -22.44 -2.57 -28.82
C SER A 92 -23.01 -1.17 -28.63
N GLU A 93 -23.23 -0.46 -29.73
CA GLU A 93 -23.74 0.92 -29.77
C GLU A 93 -25.11 1.09 -29.07
N ALA A 94 -25.88 0.01 -28.93
CA ALA A 94 -27.15 -0.02 -28.19
C ALA A 94 -27.02 0.22 -26.65
N SER A 95 -25.83 0.05 -26.07
CA SER A 95 -25.55 0.30 -24.65
C SER A 95 -24.65 1.53 -24.42
N ALA A 96 -24.25 2.25 -25.49
CA ALA A 96 -23.50 3.49 -25.37
C ALA A 96 -24.28 4.58 -24.61
N ASN A 97 -25.61 4.50 -24.65
CA ASN A 97 -26.52 5.38 -23.90
C ASN A 97 -26.69 5.01 -22.41
N SER A 98 -26.15 3.87 -21.95
CA SER A 98 -26.17 3.49 -20.51
C SER A 98 -24.90 3.91 -19.78
N VAL A 99 -23.77 4.14 -20.47
CA VAL A 99 -22.47 4.48 -19.85
C VAL A 99 -22.22 6.00 -19.82
N GLN A 100 -23.28 6.79 -19.91
CA GLN A 100 -23.21 8.24 -19.77
C GLN A 100 -23.40 8.69 -18.32
N ASN A 101 -23.86 7.79 -17.43
CA ASN A 101 -24.12 8.12 -16.03
C ASN A 101 -22.95 7.66 -15.14
N PRO A 102 -22.27 8.57 -14.41
CA PRO A 102 -21.20 8.24 -13.46
C PRO A 102 -21.62 7.22 -12.39
N LYS A 103 -22.93 7.01 -12.21
CA LYS A 103 -23.49 6.01 -11.30
C LYS A 103 -23.28 4.58 -11.75
N ASP A 104 -23.01 4.29 -13.02
CA ASP A 104 -22.89 2.92 -13.54
C ASP A 104 -21.46 2.36 -13.43
N CYS A 105 -20.47 3.22 -13.17
CA CYS A 105 -19.09 2.84 -12.90
C CYS A 105 -18.92 2.40 -11.43
N LYS A 106 -19.38 1.18 -11.12
CA LYS A 106 -19.37 0.62 -9.75
C LYS A 106 -18.35 -0.49 -9.51
N LEU A 107 -17.60 -0.93 -10.53
CA LEU A 107 -16.69 -2.06 -10.37
C LEU A 107 -15.43 -1.62 -9.61
N SER A 108 -15.30 -2.11 -8.38
CA SER A 108 -14.09 -1.93 -7.57
C SER A 108 -13.03 -2.96 -7.95
N LEU A 109 -11.75 -2.60 -7.85
CA LEU A 109 -10.65 -3.55 -8.09
C LEU A 109 -10.78 -4.79 -7.20
N GLU A 110 -11.15 -4.59 -5.94
CA GLU A 110 -11.39 -5.65 -4.97
C GLU A 110 -12.81 -5.52 -4.40
N PRO A 111 -13.60 -6.62 -4.36
CA PRO A 111 -13.33 -7.94 -4.94
C PRO A 111 -13.90 -8.13 -6.37
N GLU A 112 -14.68 -7.17 -6.87
CA GLU A 112 -15.51 -7.30 -8.07
C GLU A 112 -14.73 -7.66 -9.34
N THR A 113 -13.69 -6.89 -9.68
CA THR A 113 -12.90 -7.19 -10.90
C THR A 113 -12.16 -8.52 -10.76
N LYS A 114 -11.59 -8.81 -9.59
CA LYS A 114 -10.91 -10.08 -9.31
C LYS A 114 -11.82 -11.29 -9.52
N PHE A 115 -13.07 -11.23 -9.06
CA PHE A 115 -14.05 -12.31 -9.28
C PHE A 115 -14.43 -12.47 -10.75
N ARG A 116 -14.56 -11.37 -11.51
CA ARG A 116 -14.84 -11.45 -12.95
C ARG A 116 -13.69 -12.10 -13.70
N TYR A 117 -12.44 -11.72 -13.41
CA TYR A 117 -11.28 -12.39 -13.99
C TYR A 117 -11.21 -13.87 -13.62
N ALA A 118 -11.50 -14.24 -12.37
CA ALA A 118 -11.54 -15.63 -11.93
C ALA A 118 -12.65 -16.48 -12.60
N LYS A 119 -13.75 -15.85 -13.04
CA LYS A 119 -14.78 -16.54 -13.84
C LYS A 119 -14.37 -16.72 -15.31
N LEU A 120 -13.48 -15.88 -15.81
CA LEU A 120 -12.98 -15.92 -17.19
C LEU A 120 -11.79 -16.87 -17.36
N THR A 121 -11.03 -17.15 -16.29
CA THR A 121 -10.05 -18.23 -16.30
C THR A 121 -10.77 -19.55 -16.51
N PRO A 122 -10.50 -20.29 -17.59
CA PRO A 122 -11.16 -21.57 -17.83
C PRO A 122 -10.89 -22.51 -16.66
N LEU A 123 -11.89 -23.30 -16.27
CA LEU A 123 -11.72 -24.49 -15.43
C LEU A 123 -10.89 -25.57 -16.16
N ASN A 124 -9.72 -25.25 -16.70
CA ASN A 124 -8.84 -26.24 -17.31
C ASN A 124 -7.81 -26.71 -16.28
N GLY A 125 -8.34 -27.26 -15.20
CA GLY A 125 -7.67 -28.21 -14.31
C GLY A 125 -8.11 -29.63 -14.67
N SER A 126 -7.96 -30.03 -15.93
CA SER A 126 -7.90 -31.45 -16.31
C SER A 126 -6.98 -31.62 -17.52
N LEU A 127 -5.69 -31.73 -17.22
CA LEU A 127 -4.80 -32.60 -17.98
C LEU A 127 -3.95 -33.31 -16.94
N GLN A 128 -4.43 -34.51 -16.57
CA GLN A 128 -3.55 -35.56 -16.12
C GLN A 128 -2.51 -35.81 -17.22
N SER A 129 -1.23 -35.75 -16.82
CA SER A 129 -0.18 -36.64 -17.30
C SER A 129 0.84 -36.75 -16.18
#